data_AF-A0A7K7KE30-F1
#
_entry.id   AF-A0A7K7KE30-F1
#
_cell.length_a   1.000
_cell.length_b   1.000
_cell.length_c   1.000
_cell.angle_alpha   90.00
_cell.angle_beta   90.00
_cell.angle_gamma   90.00
#
_symmetry.space_group_name_H-M   'P 1'
#
loop_
_entity.id
_entity.type
_entity.pdbx_description
1 polymer ?
#
loop_
_entity_poly.entity_id
_entity_poly.type
_entity_poly.pdbx_seq_one_letter_code
_entity_poly.pdbx_strand_id
1 'polypeptide(L)'
;VNRAADFMAKLRLIYPHADTLCEKDFEWLFDCPETKQFLEWFCSTVGEENVLSPAEVEAYEALLAAGKPILEGDALEEALQMCCQVLQLPSSIVDEGSSQEALQQELQELKHHRDRQLWRYRKLLAWTNKLQHEKKYLEEEEKVVKQELRVAHMDLKAKIFKTRAVLSQVSEAAKQLSECPENMEMGQLPTLLCQMDLAPYLEQEQQATDAFESFIQQVLPESVQAPDERDGSQEVTERRDTKKTSTPKNLGTDEDELLEDQDSFWKELSQIETAHICARREVIVTAAKVEGARAALEWAQRTLEALEDNQQAVEAELQSQAAVLPGQLRALRSDIAHALAQRLPALLRAEARRLRLPILHRHLSLQVARLQDTARRQEEAAAWLLSQQSRLELLELQLKRERKELEHKAAWLEKIESVMRESQTRLPKQQIDFRGARPSQKGHPHKWIDPKDLTAVRLWDMLMGKDQKKQQPFRSYAALAAKCSQLVQDKRALEAQLEAPLPQVSALESSMEVLYHQLYSSSNQLQLSSPEISELMQQLIIVEDDLYQKLADLLSDLEVKRRSLEDPILQAERSLYVHFYCNEDRLRQEVEELEKQASASSK
;
A
#
# COMPACT_ATOMS: atom_id res chain seq x y z
N VAL A 1 39.24 -52.75 23.51
CA VAL A 1 40.45 -52.86 22.66
C VAL A 1 40.94 -51.44 22.44
N ASN A 2 42.21 -51.16 22.74
CA ASN A 2 42.73 -49.80 22.70
C ASN A 2 42.93 -49.40 21.23
N ARG A 3 42.04 -48.56 20.66
CA ARG A 3 41.98 -48.30 19.21
C ARG A 3 43.26 -47.69 18.66
N ALA A 4 43.96 -46.89 19.48
CA ALA A 4 45.27 -46.34 19.16
C ALA A 4 46.37 -47.41 19.12
N ALA A 5 46.28 -48.46 19.95
CA ALA A 5 47.20 -49.59 19.91
C ALA A 5 47.00 -50.45 18.66
N ASP A 6 45.75 -50.68 18.25
CA ASP A 6 45.44 -51.38 16.99
C ASP A 6 45.97 -50.61 15.77
N PHE A 7 45.81 -49.27 15.77
CA PHE A 7 46.36 -48.40 14.73
C PHE A 7 47.88 -48.49 14.65
N MET A 8 48.57 -48.40 15.79
CA MET A 8 50.03 -48.50 15.85
C MET A 8 50.53 -49.88 15.42
N ALA A 9 49.83 -50.96 15.78
CA ALA A 9 50.16 -52.31 15.32
C ALA A 9 50.08 -52.44 13.79
N LYS A 10 49.09 -51.80 13.15
CA LYS A 10 48.97 -51.77 11.68
C LYS A 10 49.99 -50.83 11.03
N LEU A 11 50.30 -49.70 11.67
CA LEU A 11 51.27 -48.73 11.16
C LEU A 11 52.68 -49.32 11.11
N ARG A 12 53.04 -50.17 12.09
CA ARG A 12 54.32 -50.92 12.13
C ARG A 12 54.55 -51.83 10.93
N LEU A 13 53.49 -52.29 10.27
CA LEU A 13 53.61 -53.13 9.07
C LEU A 13 54.06 -52.33 7.84
N ILE A 14 53.77 -51.03 7.77
CA ILE A 14 53.97 -50.21 6.56
C ILE A 14 55.06 -49.15 6.76
N TYR A 15 55.20 -48.63 7.97
CA TYR A 15 56.03 -47.46 8.23
C TYR A 15 57.34 -47.83 8.95
N PRO A 16 58.52 -47.64 8.32
CA PRO A 16 59.81 -48.08 8.87
C PRO A 16 60.22 -47.42 10.19
N HIS A 17 59.64 -46.26 10.52
CA HIS A 17 59.92 -45.54 11.77
C HIS A 17 58.75 -45.63 12.75
N ALA A 18 57.82 -46.58 12.58
CA ALA A 18 56.68 -46.71 13.48
C ALA A 18 57.09 -46.99 14.93
N ASP A 19 58.26 -47.59 15.15
CA ASP A 19 58.77 -47.89 16.50
C ASP A 19 59.27 -46.67 17.27
N THR A 20 59.43 -45.51 16.62
CA THR A 20 59.78 -44.24 17.29
C THR A 20 58.56 -43.45 17.75
N LEU A 21 57.35 -43.90 17.40
CA LEU A 21 56.09 -43.23 17.67
C LEU A 21 55.35 -43.87 18.86
N CYS A 22 54.67 -43.07 19.69
CA CYS A 22 53.95 -43.55 20.87
C CYS A 22 52.44 -43.65 20.61
N GLU A 23 51.81 -44.72 21.10
CA GLU A 23 50.36 -44.95 20.97
C GLU A 23 49.50 -43.78 21.48
N LYS A 24 49.96 -43.10 22.54
CA LYS A 24 49.23 -41.99 23.17
C LYS A 24 49.15 -40.75 22.28
N ASP A 25 50.08 -40.58 21.34
CA ASP A 25 50.13 -39.41 20.46
C ASP A 25 49.02 -39.43 19.40
N PHE A 26 48.33 -40.57 19.25
CA PHE A 26 47.28 -40.78 18.25
C PHE A 26 45.88 -40.98 18.85
N GLU A 27 45.72 -40.96 20.18
CA GLU A 27 44.40 -41.14 20.82
C GLU A 27 43.41 -40.04 20.41
N TRP A 28 43.85 -38.77 20.35
CA TRP A 28 43.01 -37.63 19.97
C TRP A 28 42.46 -37.71 18.54
N LEU A 29 43.14 -38.45 17.66
CA LEU A 29 42.78 -38.59 16.25
C LEU A 29 41.50 -39.41 16.06
N PHE A 30 41.14 -40.24 17.04
CA PHE A 30 39.88 -41.01 17.06
C PHE A 30 38.68 -40.21 17.58
N ASP A 31 38.92 -39.07 18.25
CA ASP A 31 37.87 -38.19 18.78
C ASP A 31 37.39 -37.16 17.73
N CYS A 32 38.17 -36.93 16.67
CA CYS A 32 37.77 -36.09 15.55
C CYS A 32 36.84 -36.85 14.58
N PRO A 33 35.60 -36.38 14.34
CA PRO A 33 34.63 -37.08 13.50
C PRO A 33 35.06 -37.19 12.04
N GLU A 34 35.87 -36.25 11.54
CA GLU A 34 36.39 -36.22 10.17
C GLU A 34 37.44 -37.31 9.91
N THR A 35 38.29 -37.62 10.90
CA THR A 35 39.37 -38.61 10.79
C THR A 35 38.95 -40.00 11.22
N LYS A 36 37.88 -40.11 12.02
CA LYS A 36 37.37 -41.38 12.55
C LYS A 36 37.05 -42.40 11.45
N GLN A 37 36.38 -41.99 10.37
CA GLN A 37 36.02 -42.89 9.27
C GLN A 37 37.27 -43.46 8.58
N PHE A 38 38.28 -42.63 8.36
CA PHE A 38 39.54 -43.05 7.77
C PHE A 38 40.31 -44.01 8.69
N LEU A 39 40.40 -43.71 9.99
CA LEU A 39 41.12 -44.55 10.94
C LEU A 39 40.43 -45.91 11.14
N GLU A 40 39.10 -45.94 11.19
CA GLU A 40 38.34 -47.20 11.24
C GLU A 40 38.56 -48.03 9.97
N TRP A 41 38.60 -47.40 8.78
CA TRP A 41 38.97 -48.06 7.54
C TRP A 41 40.42 -48.60 7.58
N PHE A 42 41.38 -47.79 8.00
CA PHE A 42 42.80 -48.14 8.03
C PHE A 42 43.04 -49.36 8.93
N CYS A 43 42.53 -49.33 10.16
CA CYS A 43 42.72 -50.43 11.13
C CYS A 43 42.03 -51.73 10.69
N SER A 44 40.94 -51.65 9.93
CA SER A 44 40.18 -52.83 9.47
C SER A 44 40.65 -53.39 8.12
N THR A 45 41.32 -52.57 7.30
CA THR A 45 41.68 -52.92 5.91
C THR A 45 43.16 -53.23 5.76
N VAL A 46 44.03 -52.54 6.48
CA VAL A 46 45.48 -52.76 6.39
C VAL A 46 45.88 -54.02 7.18
N GLY A 47 46.64 -54.92 6.57
CA GLY A 47 47.12 -56.16 7.16
C GLY A 47 48.29 -56.74 6.37
N GLU A 48 48.92 -57.79 6.90
CA GLU A 48 50.06 -58.48 6.27
C GLU A 48 49.69 -59.00 4.87
N GLU A 49 48.41 -59.24 4.59
CA GLU A 49 47.93 -59.67 3.28
C GLU A 49 47.89 -58.57 2.20
N ASN A 50 47.96 -57.30 2.60
CA ASN A 50 47.86 -56.13 1.70
C ASN A 50 49.16 -55.32 1.65
N VAL A 51 50.20 -55.80 2.33
CA VAL A 51 51.51 -55.16 2.42
C VAL A 51 52.52 -56.13 1.84
N LEU A 52 53.31 -55.67 0.87
CA LEU A 52 54.34 -56.50 0.25
C LEU A 52 55.38 -56.90 1.31
N SER A 53 55.65 -58.20 1.42
CA SER A 53 56.70 -58.70 2.29
C SER A 53 58.08 -58.31 1.72
N PRO A 54 59.11 -58.12 2.57
CA PRO A 54 60.45 -57.77 2.10
C PRO A 54 61.02 -58.81 1.12
N ALA A 55 60.67 -60.10 1.28
CA ALA A 55 61.05 -61.14 0.33
C ALA A 55 60.37 -60.99 -1.05
N GLU A 56 59.11 -60.54 -1.10
CA GLU A 56 58.41 -60.25 -2.36
C GLU A 56 59.00 -59.00 -3.04
N VAL A 57 59.39 -57.99 -2.25
CA VAL A 57 60.08 -56.80 -2.76
C VAL A 57 61.45 -57.18 -3.33
N GLU A 58 62.24 -57.99 -2.63
CA GLU A 58 63.53 -58.49 -3.12
C GLU A 58 63.36 -59.37 -4.38
N ALA A 59 62.33 -60.23 -4.43
CA ALA A 59 62.03 -61.02 -5.62
C ALA A 59 61.63 -60.14 -6.82
N TYR A 60 60.86 -59.07 -6.57
CA TYR A 60 60.49 -58.11 -7.59
C TYR A 60 61.71 -57.29 -8.08
N GLU A 61 62.58 -56.86 -7.16
CA GLU A 61 63.83 -56.18 -7.50
C GLU A 61 64.78 -57.09 -8.30
N ALA A 62 64.85 -58.38 -7.96
CA ALA A 62 65.59 -59.37 -8.74
C ALA A 62 64.99 -59.57 -10.15
N LEU A 63 63.66 -59.53 -10.30
CA LEU A 63 62.99 -59.56 -11.60
C LEU A 63 63.29 -58.32 -12.43
N LEU A 64 63.28 -57.13 -11.82
CA LEU A 64 63.70 -55.88 -12.48
C LEU A 64 65.17 -55.94 -12.90
N ALA A 65 66.06 -56.44 -12.04
CA ALA A 65 67.49 -56.59 -12.33
C ALA A 65 67.76 -57.61 -13.45
N ALA A 66 66.88 -58.59 -13.66
CA ALA A 66 66.98 -59.58 -14.73
C ALA A 66 66.69 -59.01 -16.14
N GLY A 67 66.20 -57.76 -16.25
CA GLY A 67 66.03 -57.05 -17.52
C GLY A 67 64.99 -57.65 -18.48
N LYS A 68 64.12 -58.52 -17.99
CA LYS A 68 63.01 -59.10 -18.77
C LYS A 68 61.79 -58.18 -18.72
N PRO A 69 60.96 -58.12 -19.77
CA PRO A 69 59.71 -57.35 -19.73
C PRO A 69 58.79 -57.93 -18.65
N ILE A 70 58.44 -57.12 -17.66
CA ILE A 70 57.45 -57.46 -16.65
C ILE A 70 56.07 -57.25 -17.29
N LEU A 71 55.24 -58.28 -17.24
CA LEU A 71 53.88 -58.21 -17.76
C LEU A 71 53.02 -57.39 -16.78
N GLU A 72 52.53 -56.25 -17.24
CA GLU A 72 51.69 -55.34 -16.47
C GLU A 72 50.40 -55.01 -17.23
N GLY A 73 49.31 -54.73 -16.51
CA GLY A 73 48.03 -54.30 -17.08
C GLY A 73 47.48 -55.27 -18.13
N ASP A 74 47.08 -54.74 -19.29
CA ASP A 74 46.42 -55.48 -20.36
C ASP A 74 47.27 -56.66 -20.89
N ALA A 75 48.60 -56.53 -20.93
CA ALA A 75 49.49 -57.61 -21.39
C ALA A 75 49.57 -58.79 -20.42
N LEU A 76 49.43 -58.53 -19.11
CA LEU A 76 49.28 -59.57 -18.10
C LEU A 76 47.90 -60.21 -18.18
N GLU A 77 46.86 -59.42 -18.41
CA GLU A 77 45.48 -59.88 -18.51
C GLU A 77 45.27 -60.75 -19.76
N GLU A 78 45.87 -60.38 -20.90
CA GLU A 78 45.94 -61.19 -22.13
C GLU A 78 46.74 -62.48 -21.93
N ALA A 79 47.88 -62.42 -21.23
CA ALA A 79 48.68 -63.61 -20.90
C ALA A 79 47.93 -64.56 -19.96
N LEU A 80 47.24 -64.02 -18.95
CA LEU A 80 46.40 -64.80 -18.04
C LEU A 80 45.19 -65.39 -18.78
N GLN A 81 44.56 -64.65 -19.71
CA GLN A 81 43.50 -65.17 -20.56
C GLN A 81 44.00 -66.30 -21.47
N MET A 82 45.19 -66.16 -22.08
CA MET A 82 45.81 -67.24 -22.85
C MET A 82 46.11 -68.46 -21.96
N CYS A 83 46.67 -68.28 -20.76
CA CYS A 83 46.91 -69.38 -19.82
C CYS A 83 45.61 -70.05 -19.34
N CYS A 84 44.53 -69.28 -19.13
CA CYS A 84 43.21 -69.83 -18.80
C CYS A 84 42.59 -70.62 -19.95
N GLN A 85 42.89 -70.25 -21.20
CA GLN A 85 42.48 -71.02 -22.40
C GLN A 85 43.30 -72.30 -22.57
N VAL A 86 44.58 -72.31 -22.16
CA VAL A 86 45.49 -73.48 -22.27
C VAL A 86 45.17 -74.58 -21.24
N LEU A 87 44.42 -74.30 -20.17
CA LEU A 87 43.89 -75.32 -19.25
C LEU A 87 42.83 -76.25 -19.88
N GLN A 88 42.40 -76.00 -21.12
CA GLN A 88 41.49 -76.87 -21.89
C GLN A 88 42.20 -77.83 -22.87
N LEU A 89 43.53 -77.95 -22.85
CA LEU A 89 44.23 -79.04 -23.54
C LEU A 89 44.24 -80.32 -22.68
N PRO A 90 44.06 -81.51 -23.27
CA PRO A 90 43.94 -82.76 -22.52
C PRO A 90 45.24 -83.02 -21.77
N SER A 91 45.09 -83.42 -20.51
CA SER A 91 46.15 -83.88 -19.62
C SER A 91 46.98 -84.99 -20.28
N SER A 92 48.08 -84.64 -20.96
CA SER A 92 49.17 -85.56 -21.16
C SER A 92 49.89 -85.67 -19.82
N ILE A 93 49.48 -86.67 -19.04
CA ILE A 93 50.21 -87.14 -17.87
C ILE A 93 51.59 -87.55 -18.38
N VAL A 94 52.58 -86.68 -18.17
CA VAL A 94 53.97 -87.13 -18.07
C VAL A 94 54.06 -87.79 -16.72
N ASP A 95 54.03 -89.12 -16.77
CA ASP A 95 54.24 -90.04 -15.67
C ASP A 95 55.73 -89.94 -15.26
N GLU A 96 56.05 -88.95 -14.43
CA GLU A 96 57.24 -88.97 -13.58
C GLU A 96 56.77 -89.07 -12.14
N GLY A 97 57.16 -90.16 -11.48
CA GLY A 97 56.70 -90.57 -10.15
C GLY A 97 56.86 -89.50 -9.08
N SER A 98 55.82 -88.69 -8.87
CA SER A 98 55.60 -87.97 -7.63
C SER A 98 55.11 -88.98 -6.58
N SER A 99 55.82 -89.07 -5.46
CA SER A 99 55.44 -89.98 -4.37
C SER A 99 54.03 -89.65 -3.87
N GLN A 100 53.31 -90.65 -3.36
CA GLN A 100 51.98 -90.47 -2.77
C GLN A 100 51.92 -89.34 -1.72
N GLU A 101 53.05 -89.07 -1.06
CA GLU A 101 53.24 -87.97 -0.11
C GLU A 101 53.24 -86.59 -0.78
N ALA A 102 53.85 -86.43 -1.96
CA ALA A 102 53.86 -85.16 -2.71
C ALA A 102 52.45 -84.78 -3.18
N LEU A 103 51.69 -85.74 -3.70
CA LEU A 103 50.29 -85.51 -4.09
C LEU A 103 49.38 -85.21 -2.89
N GLN A 104 49.66 -85.80 -1.72
CA GLN A 104 48.95 -85.46 -0.48
C GLN A 104 49.28 -84.05 0.00
N GLN A 105 50.54 -83.61 -0.13
CA GLN A 105 50.96 -82.24 0.17
C GLN A 105 50.31 -81.23 -0.79
N GLU A 106 50.31 -81.49 -2.10
CA GLU A 106 49.60 -80.64 -3.08
C GLU A 106 48.10 -80.57 -2.79
N LEU A 107 47.45 -81.69 -2.43
CA LEU A 107 46.04 -81.68 -2.02
C LEU A 107 45.78 -80.84 -0.77
N GLN A 108 46.72 -80.85 0.20
CA GLN A 108 46.63 -80.00 1.38
C GLN A 108 46.83 -78.52 1.03
N GLU A 109 47.80 -78.19 0.18
CA GLU A 109 48.05 -76.83 -0.29
C GLU A 109 46.85 -76.27 -1.09
N LEU A 110 46.25 -77.07 -1.97
CA LEU A 110 45.04 -76.71 -2.72
C LEU A 110 43.83 -76.52 -1.81
N LYS A 111 43.67 -77.35 -0.76
CA LYS A 111 42.63 -77.14 0.25
C LYS A 111 42.85 -75.82 1.00
N HIS A 112 44.07 -75.55 1.44
CA HIS A 112 44.42 -74.27 2.06
C HIS A 112 44.24 -73.08 1.12
N HIS A 113 44.52 -73.24 -0.18
CA HIS A 113 44.26 -72.21 -1.18
C HIS A 113 42.75 -71.95 -1.33
N ARG A 114 41.94 -73.01 -1.47
CA ARG A 114 40.48 -72.91 -1.56
C ARG A 114 39.88 -72.24 -0.32
N ASP A 115 40.31 -72.63 0.86
CA ASP A 115 39.78 -72.08 2.11
C ASP A 115 40.17 -70.60 2.28
N ARG A 116 41.38 -70.20 1.85
CA ARG A 116 41.80 -68.78 1.76
C ARG A 116 40.93 -67.98 0.78
N GLN A 117 40.66 -68.52 -0.41
CA GLN A 117 39.78 -67.86 -1.40
C GLN A 117 38.35 -67.70 -0.87
N LEU A 118 37.82 -68.75 -0.24
CA LEU A 118 36.48 -68.74 0.34
C LEU A 118 36.36 -67.76 1.52
N TRP A 119 37.41 -67.62 2.32
CA TRP A 119 37.51 -66.60 3.36
C TRP A 119 37.55 -65.18 2.77
N ARG A 120 38.36 -64.93 1.73
CA ARG A 120 38.41 -63.63 1.02
C ARG A 120 37.03 -63.27 0.44
N TYR A 121 36.37 -64.22 -0.20
CA TYR A 121 35.02 -64.03 -0.74
C TYR A 121 34.00 -63.68 0.37
N ARG A 122 34.00 -64.42 1.49
CA ARG A 122 33.13 -64.12 2.64
C ARG A 122 33.41 -62.74 3.25
N LYS A 123 34.69 -62.35 3.35
CA LYS A 123 35.10 -61.02 3.82
C LYS A 123 34.54 -59.94 2.88
N LEU A 124 34.76 -60.05 1.57
CA LEU A 124 34.23 -59.13 0.57
C LEU A 124 32.70 -59.02 0.61
N LEU A 125 32.00 -60.15 0.74
CA LEU A 125 30.54 -60.17 0.85
C LEU A 125 30.04 -59.38 2.08
N ALA A 126 30.72 -59.52 3.23
CA ALA A 126 30.40 -58.75 4.43
C ALA A 126 30.62 -57.23 4.21
N TRP A 127 31.68 -56.85 3.50
CA TRP A 127 31.95 -55.45 3.13
C TRP A 127 30.87 -54.89 2.20
N THR A 128 30.48 -55.64 1.17
CA THR A 128 29.41 -55.22 0.26
C THR A 128 28.10 -54.97 1.01
N ASN A 129 27.75 -55.85 1.95
CA ASN A 129 26.55 -55.68 2.77
C ASN A 129 26.63 -54.44 3.68
N LYS A 130 27.79 -54.17 4.28
CA LYS A 130 28.02 -52.98 5.11
C LYS A 130 27.87 -51.69 4.28
N LEU A 131 28.51 -51.62 3.12
CA LEU A 131 28.41 -50.46 2.22
C LEU A 131 26.98 -50.25 1.71
N GLN A 132 26.24 -51.33 1.41
CA GLN A 132 24.83 -51.23 1.03
C GLN A 132 23.96 -50.67 2.16
N HIS A 133 24.22 -51.04 3.41
CA HIS A 133 23.52 -50.48 4.56
C HIS A 133 23.83 -48.99 4.75
N GLU A 134 25.10 -48.60 4.70
CA GLU A 134 25.53 -47.20 4.79
C GLU A 134 24.92 -46.35 3.67
N LYS A 135 24.87 -46.87 2.44
CA LYS A 135 24.20 -46.20 1.32
C LYS A 135 22.72 -45.93 1.62
N LYS A 136 21.97 -46.93 2.12
CA LYS A 136 20.56 -46.76 2.47
C LYS A 136 20.35 -45.71 3.56
N TYR A 137 21.20 -45.71 4.58
CA TYR A 137 21.16 -44.73 5.66
C TYR A 137 21.38 -43.30 5.13
N LEU A 138 22.38 -43.10 4.27
CA LEU A 138 22.65 -41.78 3.66
C LEU A 138 21.50 -41.32 2.74
N GLU A 139 20.86 -42.24 2.01
CA GLU A 139 19.68 -41.93 1.19
C GLU A 139 18.48 -41.47 2.04
N GLU A 140 18.34 -41.99 3.26
CA GLU A 140 17.32 -41.55 4.22
C GLU A 140 17.64 -40.17 4.81
N GLU A 141 18.88 -39.94 5.23
CA GLU A 141 19.34 -38.61 5.70
C GLU A 141 19.15 -37.54 4.62
N GLU A 142 19.50 -37.84 3.37
CA GLU A 142 19.32 -36.91 2.26
C GLU A 142 17.85 -36.53 2.07
N LYS A 143 16.91 -37.48 2.21
CA LYS A 143 15.47 -37.21 2.13
C LYS A 143 15.00 -36.29 3.25
N VAL A 144 15.49 -36.49 4.48
CA VAL A 144 15.17 -35.63 5.63
C VAL A 144 15.67 -34.21 5.39
N VAL A 145 16.94 -34.06 5.02
CA VAL A 145 17.55 -32.74 4.74
C VAL A 145 16.84 -32.02 3.60
N LYS A 146 16.48 -32.74 2.52
CA LYS A 146 15.68 -32.19 1.41
C LYS A 146 14.31 -31.68 1.89
N GLN A 147 13.67 -32.39 2.81
CA GLN A 147 12.38 -31.99 3.34
C GLN A 147 12.50 -30.76 4.26
N GLU A 148 13.50 -30.72 5.13
CA GLU A 148 13.80 -29.55 5.98
C GLU A 148 14.11 -28.31 5.14
N LEU A 149 14.91 -28.46 4.08
CA LEU A 149 15.22 -27.38 3.14
C LEU A 149 13.95 -26.84 2.47
N ARG A 150 13.02 -27.71 2.07
CA ARG A 150 11.73 -27.30 1.48
C ARG A 150 10.90 -26.50 2.48
N VAL A 151 10.81 -26.95 3.74
CA VAL A 151 10.10 -26.24 4.80
C VAL A 151 10.71 -24.85 5.03
N ALA A 152 12.03 -24.78 5.20
CA ALA A 152 12.75 -23.51 5.38
C ALA A 152 12.56 -22.56 4.18
N HIS A 153 12.54 -23.09 2.96
CA HIS A 153 12.28 -22.31 1.75
C HIS A 153 10.85 -21.73 1.74
N MET A 154 9.84 -22.51 2.12
CA MET A 154 8.45 -22.03 2.21
C MET A 154 8.29 -20.96 3.28
N ASP A 155 8.93 -21.13 4.44
CA ASP A 155 8.94 -20.12 5.51
C ASP A 155 9.58 -18.80 5.05
N LEU A 156 10.71 -18.90 4.34
CA LEU A 156 11.39 -17.72 3.82
C LEU A 156 10.53 -17.02 2.75
N LYS A 157 9.87 -17.77 1.88
CA LYS A 157 8.91 -17.24 0.89
C LYS A 157 7.74 -16.53 1.58
N ALA A 158 7.19 -17.11 2.64
CA ALA A 158 6.11 -16.50 3.43
C ALA A 158 6.57 -15.20 4.11
N LYS A 159 7.80 -15.16 4.66
CA LYS A 159 8.39 -13.93 5.21
C LYS A 159 8.56 -12.86 4.13
N ILE A 160 9.08 -13.21 2.96
CA ILE A 160 9.21 -12.27 1.81
C ILE A 160 7.85 -11.70 1.42
N PHE A 161 6.80 -12.52 1.32
CA PHE A 161 5.45 -12.03 1.01
C PHE A 161 4.94 -11.05 2.07
N LYS A 162 5.11 -11.35 3.36
CA LYS A 162 4.74 -10.45 4.46
C LYS A 162 5.49 -9.12 4.38
N THR A 163 6.81 -9.17 4.17
CA THR A 163 7.63 -7.96 4.05
C THR A 163 7.22 -7.14 2.82
N ARG A 164 6.93 -7.78 1.68
CA ARG A 164 6.47 -7.09 0.48
C ARG A 164 5.10 -6.43 0.67
N ALA A 165 4.19 -7.08 1.40
CA ALA A 165 2.89 -6.51 1.75
C ALA A 165 3.02 -5.29 2.69
N VAL A 166 3.91 -5.35 3.68
CA VAL A 166 4.19 -4.19 4.54
C VAL A 166 4.83 -3.05 3.73
N LEU A 167 5.77 -3.37 2.84
CA LEU A 167 6.38 -2.36 1.95
C LEU A 167 5.37 -1.74 0.99
N SER A 168 4.43 -2.53 0.44
CA SER A 168 3.38 -1.98 -0.43
C SER A 168 2.45 -1.06 0.37
N GLN A 169 2.02 -1.45 1.58
CA GLN A 169 1.22 -0.61 2.46
C GLN A 169 1.93 0.70 2.83
N VAL A 170 3.23 0.65 3.16
CA VAL A 170 4.03 1.85 3.42
C VAL A 170 4.15 2.70 2.15
N SER A 171 4.32 2.09 0.98
CA SER A 171 4.38 2.83 -0.28
C SER A 171 3.03 3.46 -0.66
N GLU A 172 1.92 2.79 -0.37
CA GLU A 172 0.56 3.32 -0.57
C GLU A 172 0.27 4.45 0.41
N ALA A 173 0.64 4.30 1.69
CA ALA A 173 0.52 5.37 2.67
C ALA A 173 1.41 6.56 2.32
N ALA A 174 2.63 6.33 1.83
CA ALA A 174 3.52 7.38 1.33
C ALA A 174 2.96 8.06 0.09
N LYS A 175 2.33 7.30 -0.82
CA LYS A 175 1.60 7.84 -1.97
C LYS A 175 0.38 8.65 -1.54
N GLN A 176 -0.39 8.19 -0.55
CA GLN A 176 -1.51 8.94 0.03
C GLN A 176 -1.04 10.22 0.72
N LEU A 177 0.17 10.22 1.30
CA LEU A 177 0.79 11.43 1.84
C LEU A 177 1.30 12.37 0.74
N SER A 178 1.76 11.85 -0.41
CA SER A 178 2.13 12.67 -1.58
C SER A 178 0.93 13.12 -2.42
N GLU A 179 -0.16 12.35 -2.39
CA GLU A 179 -1.44 12.61 -3.08
C GLU A 179 -2.45 13.33 -2.16
N CYS A 180 -2.03 13.77 -0.97
CA CYS A 180 -2.69 14.91 -0.31
C CYS A 180 -2.85 15.98 -1.41
N PRO A 181 -4.09 16.37 -1.76
CA PRO A 181 -4.38 16.88 -3.09
C PRO A 181 -3.49 18.09 -3.41
N GLU A 182 -2.52 17.87 -4.31
CA GLU A 182 -1.89 18.86 -5.18
C GLU A 182 -2.91 19.44 -6.19
N ASN A 183 -4.16 19.62 -5.75
CA ASN A 183 -5.21 20.30 -6.49
C ASN A 183 -5.49 21.65 -5.82
N MET A 184 -4.45 22.44 -5.61
CA MET A 184 -4.54 23.89 -5.63
C MET A 184 -3.26 24.43 -6.23
N GLU A 185 -3.41 25.41 -7.11
CA GLU A 185 -2.38 26.18 -7.77
C GLU A 185 -1.15 26.38 -6.88
N MET A 186 0.05 26.27 -7.46
CA MET A 186 1.37 26.53 -6.87
C MET A 186 1.49 27.94 -6.27
N GLY A 187 0.80 28.17 -5.15
CA GLY A 187 0.67 29.47 -4.51
C GLY A 187 0.30 29.39 -3.03
N GLN A 188 -0.55 28.47 -2.60
CA GLN A 188 -0.94 28.33 -1.19
C GLN A 188 -1.25 26.87 -0.85
N LEU A 189 -0.33 26.20 -0.13
CA LEU A 189 -0.74 25.07 0.70
C LEU A 189 -1.90 25.52 1.61
N PRO A 190 -2.80 24.62 2.08
CA PRO A 190 -3.67 24.95 3.19
C PRO A 190 -2.77 25.15 4.41
N THR A 191 -2.30 26.38 4.57
CA THR A 191 -1.48 26.84 5.67
C THR A 191 -2.27 26.53 6.94
N LEU A 192 -1.70 25.71 7.83
CA LEU A 192 -2.28 25.51 9.16
C LEU A 192 -2.52 26.89 9.77
N LEU A 193 -3.57 27.09 10.57
CA LEU A 193 -3.83 28.36 11.22
C LEU A 193 -2.62 28.83 12.04
N CYS A 194 -1.83 27.90 12.59
CA CYS A 194 -0.58 28.19 13.29
C CYS A 194 0.58 28.69 12.40
N GLN A 195 0.48 28.53 11.08
CA GLN A 195 1.43 29.03 10.09
C GLN A 195 0.90 30.30 9.38
N MET A 196 -0.38 30.64 9.57
CA MET A 196 -0.97 31.85 9.03
C MET A 196 -0.66 33.04 9.93
N ASP A 197 -0.49 34.20 9.31
CA ASP A 197 -0.49 35.45 10.06
C ASP A 197 -1.93 35.79 10.49
N LEU A 198 -2.17 35.78 11.80
CA LEU A 198 -3.45 36.13 12.41
C LEU A 198 -3.59 37.64 12.67
N ALA A 199 -2.56 38.45 12.41
CA ALA A 199 -2.62 39.91 12.55
C ALA A 199 -3.83 40.55 11.86
N PRO A 200 -4.15 40.27 10.57
CA PRO A 200 -5.31 40.89 9.92
C PRO A 200 -6.65 40.50 10.57
N TYR A 201 -6.76 39.27 11.10
CA TYR A 201 -7.95 38.84 11.84
C TYR A 201 -8.08 39.59 13.16
N LEU A 202 -6.97 39.73 13.91
CA LEU A 202 -6.95 40.48 15.17
C LEU A 202 -7.23 41.97 14.96
N GLU A 203 -6.71 42.57 13.89
CA GLU A 203 -7.06 43.94 13.49
C GLU A 203 -8.55 44.09 13.18
N GLN A 204 -9.14 43.12 12.48
CA GLN A 204 -10.58 43.13 12.21
C GLN A 204 -11.42 42.97 13.48
N GLU A 205 -11.01 42.11 14.43
CA GLU A 205 -11.71 41.98 15.71
C GLU A 205 -11.55 43.23 16.58
N GLN A 206 -10.39 43.89 16.54
CA GLN A 206 -10.18 45.16 17.22
C GLN A 206 -11.08 46.25 16.63
N GLN A 207 -11.13 46.38 15.30
CA GLN A 207 -12.02 47.33 14.63
C GLN A 207 -13.50 47.09 14.96
N ALA A 208 -13.92 45.82 15.04
CA ALA A 208 -15.27 45.47 15.44
C ALA A 208 -15.56 45.84 16.92
N THR A 209 -14.56 45.70 17.78
CA THR A 209 -14.66 46.09 19.20
C THR A 209 -14.72 47.60 19.35
N ASP A 210 -13.85 48.34 18.65
CA ASP A 210 -13.85 49.81 18.64
C ASP A 210 -15.19 50.36 18.09
N ALA A 211 -15.73 49.73 17.03
CA ALA A 211 -17.03 50.08 16.50
C ALA A 211 -18.15 49.85 17.52
N PHE A 212 -18.11 48.72 18.24
CA PHE A 212 -19.06 48.40 19.30
C PHE A 212 -18.95 49.37 20.50
N GLU A 213 -17.74 49.71 20.93
CA GLU A 213 -17.50 50.71 21.97
C GLU A 213 -18.03 52.09 21.55
N SER A 214 -17.79 52.50 20.30
CA SER A 214 -18.33 53.76 19.77
C SER A 214 -19.86 53.75 19.73
N PHE A 215 -20.48 52.62 19.42
CA PHE A 215 -21.93 52.43 19.46
C PHE A 215 -22.45 52.52 20.90
N ILE A 216 -21.80 51.86 21.86
CA ILE A 216 -22.16 51.97 23.29
C ILE A 216 -22.03 53.42 23.76
N GLN A 217 -20.95 54.13 23.41
CA GLN A 217 -20.77 55.54 23.78
C GLN A 217 -21.86 56.45 23.18
N GLN A 218 -22.36 56.15 21.99
CA GLN A 218 -23.50 56.86 21.39
C GLN A 218 -24.83 56.56 22.08
N VAL A 219 -24.99 55.35 22.62
CA VAL A 219 -26.23 54.90 23.28
C VAL A 219 -26.24 55.25 24.78
N LEU A 220 -25.07 55.33 25.43
CA LEU A 220 -24.86 55.58 26.85
C LEU A 220 -23.77 56.65 27.04
N PRO A 221 -24.08 57.93 26.80
CA PRO A 221 -23.08 59.00 26.84
C PRO A 221 -22.43 59.26 28.22
N GLU A 222 -22.91 58.65 29.31
CA GLU A 222 -22.39 58.93 30.67
C GLU A 222 -21.96 57.71 31.51
N SER A 223 -22.05 56.46 31.02
CA SER A 223 -21.81 55.29 31.89
C SER A 223 -20.38 54.73 31.92
N VAL A 224 -19.43 55.31 31.19
CA VAL A 224 -18.03 54.82 31.19
C VAL A 224 -17.04 55.96 31.43
N GLN A 225 -17.06 56.51 32.65
CA GLN A 225 -15.80 56.85 33.30
C GLN A 225 -15.37 55.63 34.12
N ALA A 226 -14.55 54.77 33.51
CA ALA A 226 -13.76 53.83 34.29
C ALA A 226 -12.78 54.63 35.18
N PRO A 227 -12.58 54.24 36.45
CA PRO A 227 -11.63 54.91 37.32
C PRO A 227 -10.22 54.58 36.84
N ASP A 228 -9.56 55.54 36.20
CA ASP A 228 -8.16 55.43 35.83
C ASP A 228 -7.31 55.61 37.09
N GLU A 229 -6.82 54.48 37.63
CA GLU A 229 -5.71 54.47 38.57
C GLU A 229 -4.43 54.94 37.87
N ARG A 230 -4.21 56.25 37.74
CA ARG A 230 -2.85 56.79 37.59
C ARG A 230 -2.63 58.06 38.38
N ASP A 231 -1.90 57.83 39.47
CA ASP A 231 -1.06 58.73 40.23
C ASP A 231 -0.20 59.64 39.34
N GLY A 232 0.01 60.90 39.75
CA GLY A 232 1.05 61.78 39.19
C GLY A 232 0.63 63.20 38.80
N SER A 233 0.64 64.10 39.79
CA SER A 233 0.92 65.55 39.74
C SER A 233 1.38 66.16 38.40
N GLN A 234 0.69 67.22 37.93
CA GLN A 234 1.18 68.60 38.02
C GLN A 234 0.17 69.62 37.44
N GLU A 235 0.08 70.75 38.14
CA GLU A 235 -0.57 72.00 37.75
C GLU A 235 -0.08 72.49 36.38
N VAL A 236 -0.94 73.22 35.64
CA VAL A 236 -0.71 74.62 35.26
C VAL A 236 -1.95 75.18 34.54
N THR A 237 -2.35 76.34 35.01
CA THR A 237 -3.30 77.33 34.51
C THR A 237 -3.14 77.71 33.03
N GLU A 238 -4.24 77.97 32.30
CA GLU A 238 -4.64 79.33 31.90
C GLU A 238 -5.87 79.39 30.97
N ARG A 239 -6.55 80.54 31.07
CA ARG A 239 -7.83 80.95 30.49
C ARG A 239 -7.79 81.16 28.97
N ARG A 240 -8.94 80.95 28.29
CA ARG A 240 -9.71 82.05 27.65
C ARG A 240 -11.00 81.58 26.99
N ASP A 241 -12.06 82.32 27.32
CA ASP A 241 -13.30 82.44 26.58
C ASP A 241 -13.07 82.72 25.09
N THR A 242 -13.86 82.07 24.22
CA THR A 242 -14.55 82.78 23.13
C THR A 242 -15.69 81.95 22.53
N LYS A 243 -16.84 82.62 22.42
CA LYS A 243 -17.79 82.58 21.30
C LYS A 243 -18.87 81.47 21.28
N LYS A 244 -20.03 81.90 21.80
CA LYS A 244 -21.38 81.55 21.35
C LYS A 244 -21.41 81.13 19.87
N THR A 245 -21.76 79.86 19.64
CA THR A 245 -22.44 79.43 18.42
C THR A 245 -23.63 78.57 18.84
N SER A 246 -24.81 79.12 18.64
CA SER A 246 -26.10 78.47 18.77
C SER A 246 -26.22 77.29 17.81
N THR A 247 -26.36 76.08 18.33
CA THR A 247 -27.01 74.93 17.69
C THR A 247 -27.69 74.10 18.80
N PRO A 248 -28.77 73.37 18.47
CA PRO A 248 -29.86 73.12 19.40
C PRO A 248 -29.47 72.10 20.46
N LYS A 249 -29.84 72.40 21.72
CA LYS A 249 -29.82 71.42 22.81
C LYS A 249 -30.65 70.22 22.39
N ASN A 250 -29.97 69.13 22.03
CA ASN A 250 -30.58 67.82 21.99
C ASN A 250 -31.02 67.47 23.42
N LEU A 251 -32.25 67.02 23.54
CA LEU A 251 -32.82 66.48 24.77
C LEU A 251 -32.08 65.19 25.14
N GLY A 252 -31.01 65.31 25.93
CA GLY A 252 -30.61 64.25 26.86
C GLY A 252 -31.35 64.53 28.16
N THR A 253 -32.13 63.57 28.64
CA THR A 253 -32.81 63.66 29.94
C THR A 253 -32.26 62.54 30.78
N ASP A 254 -31.72 62.92 31.94
CA ASP A 254 -30.99 62.10 32.88
C ASP A 254 -31.88 60.95 33.41
N GLU A 255 -31.31 59.77 33.63
CA GLU A 255 -32.03 58.64 34.26
C GLU A 255 -32.50 58.97 35.69
N ASP A 256 -31.84 59.90 36.38
CA ASP A 256 -32.26 60.40 37.70
C ASP A 256 -33.42 61.43 37.61
N GLU A 257 -33.52 62.22 36.54
CA GLU A 257 -34.67 63.10 36.29
C GLU A 257 -35.93 62.30 35.86
N LEU A 258 -35.75 61.12 35.23
CA LEU A 258 -36.85 60.27 34.73
C LEU A 258 -37.75 59.67 35.81
N LEU A 259 -37.19 59.41 37.01
CA LEU A 259 -37.97 58.95 38.17
C LEU A 259 -38.71 60.11 38.84
N GLU A 260 -38.10 61.30 38.91
CA GLU A 260 -38.80 62.51 39.35
C GLU A 260 -39.91 62.93 38.37
N ASP A 261 -39.75 62.65 37.08
CA ASP A 261 -40.69 62.97 36.00
C ASP A 261 -41.99 62.15 36.01
N GLN A 262 -41.97 60.89 36.47
CA GLN A 262 -43.20 60.11 36.60
C GLN A 262 -44.09 60.67 37.71
N ASP A 263 -43.50 60.95 38.86
CA ASP A 263 -44.21 61.52 40.00
C ASP A 263 -44.67 62.95 39.72
N SER A 264 -43.89 63.73 38.96
CA SER A 264 -44.29 65.07 38.50
C SER A 264 -45.46 65.01 37.51
N PHE A 265 -45.45 64.08 36.55
CA PHE A 265 -46.54 63.90 35.58
C PHE A 265 -47.88 63.56 36.26
N TRP A 266 -47.87 62.61 37.22
CA TRP A 266 -49.09 62.26 37.95
C TRP A 266 -49.58 63.41 38.84
N LYS A 267 -48.67 64.17 39.44
CA LYS A 267 -49.01 65.39 40.19
C LYS A 267 -49.63 66.45 39.26
N GLU A 268 -49.04 66.75 38.11
CA GLU A 268 -49.59 67.70 37.14
C GLU A 268 -50.95 67.26 36.60
N LEU A 269 -51.11 65.97 36.28
CA LEU A 269 -52.39 65.41 35.81
C LEU A 269 -53.50 65.50 36.88
N SER A 270 -53.13 65.45 38.16
CA SER A 270 -54.03 65.70 39.28
C SER A 270 -54.41 67.18 39.42
N GLN A 271 -53.45 68.07 39.22
CA GLN A 271 -53.68 69.52 39.22
C GLN A 271 -54.58 69.97 38.06
N ILE A 272 -54.37 69.43 36.85
CA ILE A 272 -55.22 69.71 35.69
C ILE A 272 -56.65 69.21 35.92
N GLU A 273 -56.84 68.01 36.49
CA GLU A 273 -58.18 67.48 36.81
C GLU A 273 -58.92 68.38 37.80
N THR A 274 -58.25 68.74 38.90
CA THR A 274 -58.86 69.59 39.93
C THR A 274 -59.16 70.99 39.40
N ALA A 275 -58.25 71.59 38.63
CA ALA A 275 -58.48 72.88 37.98
C ALA A 275 -59.67 72.85 37.03
N HIS A 276 -59.81 71.80 36.22
CA HIS A 276 -60.94 71.62 35.32
C HIS A 276 -62.27 71.49 36.08
N ILE A 277 -62.32 70.67 37.14
CA ILE A 277 -63.51 70.51 37.99
C ILE A 277 -63.91 71.85 38.61
N CYS A 278 -62.95 72.60 39.15
CA CYS A 278 -63.20 73.91 39.76
C CYS A 278 -63.73 74.92 38.73
N ALA A 279 -63.04 75.09 37.60
CA ALA A 279 -63.45 76.02 36.54
C ALA A 279 -64.84 75.68 35.99
N ARG A 280 -65.10 74.39 35.72
CA ARG A 280 -66.40 73.94 35.20
C ARG A 280 -67.53 74.14 36.21
N ARG A 281 -67.27 73.90 37.50
CA ARG A 281 -68.22 74.20 38.58
C ARG A 281 -68.56 75.69 38.64
N GLU A 282 -67.55 76.56 38.57
CA GLU A 282 -67.77 78.01 38.56
C GLU A 282 -68.58 78.46 37.36
N VAL A 283 -68.31 77.94 36.16
CA VAL A 283 -69.10 78.22 34.95
C VAL A 283 -70.56 77.80 35.14
N ILE A 284 -70.83 76.61 35.69
CA ILE A 284 -72.21 76.13 35.91
C ILE A 284 -72.94 76.98 36.95
N VAL A 285 -72.27 77.29 38.07
CA VAL A 285 -72.86 78.12 39.14
C VAL A 285 -73.11 79.54 38.67
N THR A 286 -72.19 80.14 37.92
CA THR A 286 -72.35 81.50 37.39
C THR A 286 -73.42 81.54 36.30
N ALA A 287 -73.48 80.56 35.39
CA ALA A 287 -74.54 80.45 34.40
C ALA A 287 -75.92 80.34 35.07
N ALA A 288 -76.06 79.48 36.09
CA ALA A 288 -77.31 79.35 36.84
C ALA A 288 -77.71 80.65 37.57
N LYS A 289 -76.75 81.40 38.11
CA LYS A 289 -77.01 82.72 38.72
C LYS A 289 -77.44 83.75 37.68
N VAL A 290 -76.82 83.77 36.50
CA VAL A 290 -77.17 84.68 35.40
C VAL A 290 -78.56 84.36 34.87
N GLU A 291 -78.87 83.08 34.63
CA GLU A 291 -80.22 82.66 34.24
C GLU A 291 -81.26 82.98 35.32
N GLY A 292 -80.93 82.77 36.59
CA GLY A 292 -81.79 83.15 37.71
C GLY A 292 -82.05 84.67 37.79
N ALA A 293 -81.01 85.49 37.62
CA ALA A 293 -81.14 86.94 37.58
C ALA A 293 -81.95 87.41 36.37
N ARG A 294 -81.75 86.77 35.20
CA ARG A 294 -82.53 87.03 33.99
C ARG A 294 -84.00 86.68 34.20
N ALA A 295 -84.31 85.51 34.75
CA ALA A 295 -85.68 85.10 35.05
C ALA A 295 -86.35 86.02 36.07
N ALA A 296 -85.61 86.49 37.08
CA ALA A 296 -86.11 87.46 38.05
C ALA A 296 -86.40 88.82 37.40
N LEU A 297 -85.55 89.27 36.48
CA LEU A 297 -85.73 90.52 35.73
C LEU A 297 -86.94 90.42 34.79
N GLU A 298 -87.09 89.30 34.07
CA GLU A 298 -88.26 89.04 33.24
C GLU A 298 -89.56 88.95 34.08
N TRP A 299 -89.52 88.33 35.26
CA TRP A 299 -90.67 88.30 36.18
C TRP A 299 -91.03 89.69 36.69
N ALA A 300 -90.04 90.49 37.10
CA ALA A 300 -90.26 91.86 37.57
C ALA A 300 -90.85 92.75 36.47
N GLN A 301 -90.37 92.61 35.22
CA GLN A 301 -90.93 93.30 34.06
C GLN A 301 -92.40 92.93 33.83
N ARG A 302 -92.71 91.62 33.73
CA ARG A 302 -94.09 91.14 33.57
C ARG A 302 -95.03 91.60 34.69
N THR A 303 -94.52 91.62 35.93
CA THR A 303 -95.32 92.02 37.10
C THR A 303 -95.55 93.53 37.12
N LEU A 304 -94.58 94.33 36.68
CA LEU A 304 -94.72 95.79 36.57
C LEU A 304 -95.72 96.16 35.49
N GLU A 305 -95.66 95.52 34.32
CA GLU A 305 -96.65 95.66 33.25
C GLU A 305 -98.07 95.29 33.75
N ALA A 306 -98.22 94.17 34.46
CA ALA A 306 -99.51 93.74 35.00
C ALA A 306 -100.08 94.67 36.10
N LEU A 307 -99.22 95.32 36.89
CA LEU A 307 -99.63 96.30 37.91
C LEU A 307 -100.17 97.59 37.30
N GLU A 308 -99.63 98.00 36.14
CA GLU A 308 -100.15 99.14 35.36
C GLU A 308 -101.56 98.86 34.83
N ASP A 309 -101.88 97.59 34.51
CA ASP A 309 -103.18 97.18 33.98
C ASP A 309 -104.27 96.93 35.04
N ASN A 310 -103.97 96.24 36.16
CA ASN A 310 -104.97 95.87 37.17
C ASN A 310 -104.41 95.65 38.59
N GLN A 311 -104.18 96.76 39.29
CA GLN A 311 -103.50 96.80 40.57
C GLN A 311 -104.11 95.90 41.67
N GLN A 312 -105.44 95.92 41.86
CA GLN A 312 -106.10 95.17 42.94
C GLN A 312 -106.06 93.65 42.76
N ALA A 313 -106.11 93.16 41.51
CA ALA A 313 -106.05 91.74 41.22
C ALA A 313 -104.64 91.18 41.44
N VAL A 314 -103.61 91.91 40.99
CA VAL A 314 -102.20 91.53 41.16
C VAL A 314 -101.79 91.54 42.64
N GLU A 315 -102.24 92.53 43.43
CA GLU A 315 -101.99 92.58 44.87
C GLU A 315 -102.59 91.37 45.62
N ALA A 316 -103.81 90.95 45.27
CA ALA A 316 -104.44 89.76 45.85
C ALA A 316 -103.70 88.47 45.47
N GLU A 317 -103.24 88.35 44.22
CA GLU A 317 -102.46 87.20 43.75
C GLU A 317 -101.09 87.14 44.45
N LEU A 318 -100.38 88.26 44.57
CA LEU A 318 -99.12 88.37 45.29
C LEU A 318 -99.28 87.99 46.78
N GLN A 319 -100.38 88.41 47.42
CA GLN A 319 -100.69 88.02 48.81
C GLN A 319 -100.93 86.51 48.93
N SER A 320 -101.64 85.91 47.98
CA SER A 320 -101.86 84.45 47.96
C SER A 320 -100.56 83.66 47.73
N GLN A 321 -99.70 84.14 46.82
CA GLN A 321 -98.40 83.53 46.54
C GLN A 321 -97.43 83.71 47.71
N ALA A 322 -97.47 84.83 48.43
CA ALA A 322 -96.63 85.09 49.60
C ALA A 322 -96.80 84.04 50.72
N ALA A 323 -97.98 83.42 50.83
CA ALA A 323 -98.23 82.33 51.79
C ALA A 323 -97.63 80.97 51.34
N VAL A 324 -97.48 80.73 50.04
CA VAL A 324 -97.08 79.42 49.46
C VAL A 324 -95.60 79.38 49.07
N LEU A 325 -95.06 80.48 48.55
CA LEU A 325 -93.68 80.61 48.08
C LEU A 325 -92.60 80.24 49.12
N PRO A 326 -92.72 80.55 50.43
CA PRO A 326 -91.68 80.23 51.41
C PRO A 326 -91.40 78.72 51.55
N GLY A 327 -92.43 77.88 51.45
CA GLY A 327 -92.30 76.42 51.52
C GLY A 327 -91.63 75.85 50.27
N GLN A 328 -92.05 76.31 49.09
CA GLN A 328 -91.46 75.93 47.80
C GLN A 328 -90.01 76.40 47.67
N LEU A 329 -89.69 77.62 48.13
CA LEU A 329 -88.32 78.14 48.19
C LEU A 329 -87.43 77.29 49.10
N ARG A 330 -87.95 76.78 50.22
CA ARG A 330 -87.19 75.90 51.12
C ARG A 330 -86.88 74.54 50.45
N ALA A 331 -87.87 73.94 49.79
CA ALA A 331 -87.68 72.70 49.03
C ALA A 331 -86.68 72.88 47.87
N LEU A 332 -86.84 73.92 47.06
CA LEU A 332 -85.92 74.25 45.97
C LEU A 332 -84.50 74.53 46.46
N ARG A 333 -84.34 75.25 47.59
CA ARG A 333 -83.03 75.48 48.21
C ARG A 333 -82.38 74.17 48.68
N SER A 334 -83.16 73.25 49.23
CA SER A 334 -82.70 71.90 49.59
C SER A 334 -82.23 71.13 48.35
N ASP A 335 -83.03 71.13 47.28
CA ASP A 335 -82.70 70.42 46.04
C ASP A 335 -81.46 71.01 45.36
N ILE A 336 -81.32 72.33 45.34
CA ILE A 336 -80.12 73.03 44.84
C ILE A 336 -78.90 72.67 45.71
N ALA A 337 -79.03 72.66 47.03
CA ALA A 337 -77.94 72.28 47.92
C ALA A 337 -77.52 70.83 47.70
N HIS A 338 -78.47 69.91 47.54
CA HIS A 338 -78.21 68.50 47.23
C HIS A 338 -77.56 68.33 45.86
N ALA A 339 -78.04 69.04 44.84
CA ALA A 339 -77.47 69.02 43.50
C ALA A 339 -76.01 69.53 43.48
N LEU A 340 -75.72 70.62 44.20
CA LEU A 340 -74.37 71.19 44.31
C LEU A 340 -73.41 70.34 45.14
N ALA A 341 -73.90 69.65 46.17
CA ALA A 341 -73.08 68.86 47.07
C ALA A 341 -72.78 67.45 46.56
N GLN A 342 -73.72 66.79 45.89
CA GLN A 342 -73.59 65.37 45.52
C GLN A 342 -73.60 65.12 44.01
N ARG A 343 -74.63 65.57 43.29
CA ARG A 343 -74.78 65.25 41.85
C ARG A 343 -73.72 65.93 40.99
N LEU A 344 -73.52 67.23 41.18
CA LEU A 344 -72.61 68.03 40.36
C LEU A 344 -71.14 67.56 40.50
N PRO A 345 -70.57 67.36 41.71
CA PRO A 345 -69.20 66.87 41.85
C PRO A 345 -68.97 65.48 41.22
N ALA A 346 -69.95 64.57 41.30
CA ALA A 346 -69.83 63.24 40.71
C ALA A 346 -69.76 63.30 39.18
N LEU A 347 -70.61 64.11 38.54
CA LEU A 347 -70.62 64.30 37.09
C LEU A 347 -69.35 65.00 36.60
N LEU A 348 -68.89 66.04 37.31
CA LEU A 348 -67.65 66.75 36.97
C LEU A 348 -66.42 65.85 37.07
N ARG A 349 -66.36 64.94 38.07
CA ARG A 349 -65.28 63.93 38.15
C ARG A 349 -65.33 62.96 36.97
N ALA A 350 -66.52 62.52 36.54
CA ALA A 350 -66.65 61.65 35.39
C ALA A 350 -66.23 62.34 34.08
N GLU A 351 -66.59 63.62 33.90
CA GLU A 351 -66.16 64.45 32.77
C GLU A 351 -64.63 64.66 32.79
N ALA A 352 -64.05 65.00 33.93
CA ALA A 352 -62.61 65.20 34.07
C ALA A 352 -61.80 63.91 33.82
N ARG A 353 -62.32 62.74 34.21
CA ARG A 353 -61.72 61.44 33.86
C ARG A 353 -61.71 61.17 32.35
N ARG A 354 -62.73 61.62 31.61
CA ARG A 354 -62.74 61.49 30.14
C ARG A 354 -61.66 62.35 29.48
N LEU A 355 -61.36 63.52 30.05
CA LEU A 355 -60.28 64.39 29.56
C LEU A 355 -58.88 63.82 29.80
N ARG A 356 -58.71 62.97 30.83
CA ARG A 356 -57.44 62.28 31.09
C ARG A 356 -57.08 61.22 30.06
N LEU A 357 -58.09 60.56 29.49
CA LEU A 357 -57.89 59.38 28.65
C LEU A 357 -56.93 59.63 27.46
N PRO A 358 -57.08 60.73 26.69
CA PRO A 358 -56.15 61.05 25.60
C PRO A 358 -54.73 61.39 26.07
N ILE A 359 -54.59 62.04 27.23
CA ILE A 359 -53.29 62.41 27.80
C ILE A 359 -52.53 61.16 28.24
N LEU A 360 -53.21 60.26 28.94
CA LEU A 360 -52.67 58.97 29.35
C LEU A 360 -52.32 58.10 28.14
N HIS A 361 -53.19 58.06 27.12
CA HIS A 361 -52.91 57.32 25.91
C HIS A 361 -51.66 57.85 25.20
N ARG A 362 -51.49 59.18 25.10
CA ARG A 362 -50.29 59.78 24.51
C ARG A 362 -49.03 59.49 25.34
N HIS A 363 -49.11 59.57 26.67
CA HIS A 363 -47.98 59.26 27.55
C HIS A 363 -47.55 57.79 27.43
N LEU A 364 -48.51 56.86 27.48
CA LEU A 364 -48.25 55.43 27.30
C LEU A 364 -47.66 55.13 25.91
N SER A 365 -48.19 55.73 24.85
CA SER A 365 -47.64 55.56 23.50
C SER A 365 -46.20 56.06 23.38
N LEU A 366 -45.86 57.16 24.08
CA LEU A 366 -44.49 57.67 24.14
C LEU A 366 -43.56 56.75 24.93
N GLN A 367 -44.03 56.19 26.04
CA GLN A 367 -43.27 55.17 26.79
C GLN A 367 -43.04 53.90 25.97
N VAL A 368 -44.07 53.42 25.25
CA VAL A 368 -43.93 52.28 24.34
C VAL A 368 -42.92 52.57 23.24
N ALA A 369 -42.95 53.76 22.63
CA ALA A 369 -41.98 54.14 21.61
C ALA A 369 -40.53 54.19 22.15
N ARG A 370 -40.34 54.70 23.38
CA ARG A 370 -39.04 54.68 24.06
C ARG A 370 -38.55 53.25 24.30
N LEU A 371 -39.41 52.39 24.85
CA LEU A 371 -39.08 50.98 25.09
C LEU A 371 -38.79 50.20 23.80
N GLN A 372 -39.46 50.55 22.69
CA GLN A 372 -39.16 49.96 21.39
C GLN A 372 -37.81 50.42 20.84
N ASP A 373 -37.44 51.69 21.05
CA ASP A 373 -36.11 52.19 20.67
C ASP A 373 -35.00 51.52 21.49
N THR A 374 -35.18 51.38 22.80
CA THR A 374 -34.21 50.68 23.66
C THR A 374 -34.10 49.20 23.29
N ALA A 375 -35.23 48.52 23.06
CA ALA A 375 -35.23 47.12 22.61
C ALA A 375 -34.47 46.94 21.28
N ARG A 376 -34.68 47.83 20.31
CA ARG A 376 -33.93 47.78 19.03
C ARG A 376 -32.43 47.96 19.22
N ARG A 377 -32.00 48.93 20.04
CA ARG A 377 -30.58 49.14 20.35
C ARG A 377 -29.97 47.94 21.07
N GLN A 378 -30.73 47.29 21.95
CA GLN A 378 -30.30 46.06 22.63
C GLN A 378 -30.17 44.88 21.65
N GLU A 379 -31.10 44.73 20.70
CA GLU A 379 -31.02 43.72 19.65
C GLU A 379 -29.80 43.94 18.75
N GLU A 380 -29.52 45.19 18.38
CA GLU A 380 -28.31 45.56 17.63
C GLU A 380 -27.05 45.21 18.43
N ALA A 381 -26.96 45.62 19.69
CA ALA A 381 -25.83 45.28 20.57
C ALA A 381 -25.62 43.77 20.70
N ALA A 382 -26.70 43.01 20.90
CA ALA A 382 -26.66 41.56 20.97
C ALA A 382 -26.18 40.94 19.65
N ALA A 383 -26.62 41.46 18.50
CA ALA A 383 -26.17 40.99 17.20
C ALA A 383 -24.66 41.22 16.98
N TRP A 384 -24.12 42.37 17.40
CA TRP A 384 -22.67 42.64 17.38
C TRP A 384 -21.89 41.62 18.23
N LEU A 385 -22.31 41.42 19.48
CA LEU A 385 -21.67 40.49 20.42
C LEU A 385 -21.75 39.03 19.94
N LEU A 386 -22.91 38.59 19.47
CA LEU A 386 -23.09 37.25 18.90
C LEU A 386 -22.23 37.04 17.66
N SER A 387 -22.10 38.06 16.81
CA SER A 387 -21.25 38.02 15.63
C SER A 387 -19.77 37.86 16.01
N GLN A 388 -19.28 38.66 16.97
CA GLN A 388 -17.92 38.50 17.51
C GLN A 388 -17.70 37.12 18.14
N GLN A 389 -18.60 36.69 19.02
CA GLN A 389 -18.52 35.39 19.67
C GLN A 389 -18.48 34.25 18.65
N SER A 390 -19.33 34.28 17.62
CA SER A 390 -19.35 33.24 16.59
C SER A 390 -18.03 33.14 15.82
N ARG A 391 -17.37 34.27 15.53
CA ARG A 391 -16.06 34.27 14.86
C ARG A 391 -14.96 33.70 15.76
N LEU A 392 -14.96 34.07 17.03
CA LEU A 392 -14.02 33.53 18.03
C LEU A 392 -14.23 32.03 18.25
N GLU A 393 -15.47 31.56 18.35
CA GLU A 393 -15.80 30.13 18.47
C GLU A 393 -15.35 29.33 17.25
N LEU A 394 -15.53 29.86 16.04
CA LEU A 394 -15.04 29.23 14.81
C LEU A 394 -13.50 29.12 14.80
N LEU A 395 -12.81 30.19 15.19
CA LEU A 395 -11.35 30.19 15.33
C LEU A 395 -10.89 29.14 16.35
N GLU A 396 -11.55 29.08 17.51
CA GLU A 396 -11.24 28.12 18.57
C GLU A 396 -11.47 26.67 18.11
N LEU A 397 -12.57 26.39 17.41
CA LEU A 397 -12.87 25.07 16.85
C LEU A 397 -11.82 24.64 15.83
N GLN A 398 -11.39 25.56 14.95
CA GLN A 398 -10.33 25.29 13.98
C GLN A 398 -9.00 24.99 14.68
N LEU A 399 -8.61 25.79 15.68
CA LEU A 399 -7.41 25.54 16.49
C LEU A 399 -7.46 24.19 17.22
N LYS A 400 -8.61 23.83 17.80
CA LYS A 400 -8.81 22.53 18.46
C LYS A 400 -8.69 21.36 17.47
N ARG A 401 -9.24 21.51 16.27
CA ARG A 401 -9.11 20.50 15.21
C ARG A 401 -7.65 20.33 14.79
N GLU A 402 -6.97 21.43 14.51
CA GLU A 402 -5.56 21.41 14.08
C GLU A 402 -4.65 20.81 15.15
N ARG A 403 -4.87 21.14 16.43
CA ARG A 403 -4.15 20.50 17.53
C ARG A 403 -4.30 18.97 17.48
N LYS A 404 -5.50 18.44 17.31
CA LYS A 404 -5.73 16.99 17.22
C LYS A 404 -5.04 16.37 16.01
N GLU A 405 -5.05 17.05 14.87
CA GLU A 405 -4.37 16.59 13.66
C GLU A 405 -2.83 16.58 13.86
N LEU A 406 -2.28 17.59 14.52
CA LEU A 406 -0.85 17.67 14.85
C LEU A 406 -0.44 16.63 15.90
N GLU A 407 -1.24 16.42 16.93
CA GLU A 407 -1.03 15.35 17.93
C GLU A 407 -1.04 13.96 17.28
N HIS A 408 -1.97 13.72 16.33
CA HIS A 408 -2.00 12.47 15.59
C HIS A 408 -0.75 12.28 14.72
N LYS A 409 -0.32 13.33 14.00
CA LYS A 409 0.92 13.31 13.21
C LYS A 409 2.14 13.07 14.11
N ALA A 410 2.21 13.71 15.28
CA ALA A 410 3.29 13.51 16.24
C ALA A 410 3.34 12.06 16.75
N ALA A 411 2.21 11.48 17.14
CA ALA A 411 2.12 10.08 17.58
C ALA A 411 2.56 9.10 16.48
N TRP A 412 2.21 9.39 15.22
CA TRP A 412 2.68 8.60 14.08
C TRP A 412 4.20 8.70 13.88
N LEU A 413 4.76 9.90 13.98
CA LEU A 413 6.21 10.11 13.89
C LEU A 413 6.95 9.39 15.02
N GLU A 414 6.46 9.48 16.26
CA GLU A 414 7.00 8.72 17.40
C GLU A 414 6.94 7.20 17.14
N LYS A 415 5.86 6.71 16.53
CA LYS A 415 5.74 5.30 16.19
C LYS A 415 6.78 4.88 15.16
N ILE A 416 6.96 5.66 14.10
CA ILE A 416 8.00 5.42 13.08
C ILE A 416 9.39 5.45 13.73
N GLU A 417 9.65 6.45 14.56
CA GLU A 417 10.93 6.58 15.27
C GLU A 417 11.20 5.38 16.17
N SER A 418 10.19 4.88 16.90
CA SER A 418 10.31 3.69 17.73
C SER A 418 10.63 2.44 16.90
N VAL A 419 9.97 2.26 15.76
CA VAL A 419 10.22 1.13 14.84
C VAL A 419 11.62 1.23 14.23
N MET A 420 12.04 2.44 13.86
CA MET A 420 13.40 2.69 13.38
C MET A 420 14.44 2.38 14.46
N ARG A 421 14.27 2.89 15.69
CA ARG A 421 15.15 2.57 16.83
C ARG A 421 15.18 1.06 17.13
N GLU A 422 14.05 0.38 17.09
CA GLU A 422 13.98 -1.08 17.24
C GLU A 422 14.75 -1.79 16.12
N SER A 423 14.57 -1.40 14.86
CA SER A 423 15.33 -1.97 13.75
C SER A 423 16.83 -1.70 13.89
N GLN A 424 17.20 -0.51 14.35
CA GLN A 424 18.59 -0.10 14.57
C GLN A 424 19.24 -0.84 15.73
N THR A 425 18.49 -1.24 16.76
CA THR A 425 19.00 -2.09 17.86
C THR A 425 19.02 -3.59 17.49
N ARG A 426 18.16 -4.03 16.56
CA ARG A 426 18.18 -5.40 16.01
C ARG A 426 19.30 -5.61 14.98
N LEU A 427 19.68 -4.57 14.24
CA LEU A 427 20.75 -4.61 13.23
C LEU A 427 22.09 -5.11 13.79
N PRO A 428 22.60 -4.63 14.94
CA PRO A 428 23.80 -5.18 15.58
C PRO A 428 23.65 -6.65 15.99
N LYS A 429 22.49 -7.05 16.50
CA LYS A 429 22.23 -8.45 16.91
C LYS A 429 22.27 -9.38 15.68
N GLN A 430 21.59 -9.00 14.61
CA GLN A 430 21.69 -9.70 13.32
C GLN A 430 23.14 -9.71 12.80
N GLN A 431 23.85 -8.58 12.86
CA GLN A 431 25.27 -8.52 12.48
C GLN A 431 26.17 -9.41 13.35
N ILE A 432 25.86 -9.62 14.63
CA ILE A 432 26.60 -10.54 15.52
C ILE A 432 26.30 -11.99 15.15
N ASP A 433 25.04 -12.33 14.85
CA ASP A 433 24.65 -13.66 14.38
C ASP A 433 25.37 -14.00 13.04
N PHE A 434 25.56 -13.01 12.16
CA PHE A 434 26.36 -13.15 10.94
C PHE A 434 27.88 -13.06 11.18
N ARG A 435 28.33 -12.47 12.29
CA ARG A 435 29.75 -12.37 12.68
C ARG A 435 30.29 -13.68 13.26
N GLY A 436 29.44 -14.50 13.89
CA GLY A 436 29.80 -15.85 14.36
C GLY A 436 30.24 -16.80 13.23
N ALA A 437 29.85 -16.53 11.98
CA ALA A 437 30.28 -17.25 10.79
C ALA A 437 31.53 -16.64 10.11
N ARG A 438 32.10 -15.55 10.64
CA ARG A 438 33.35 -14.96 10.12
C ARG A 438 34.51 -15.25 11.07
N PRO A 439 35.57 -15.94 10.63
CA PRO A 439 36.78 -16.04 11.41
C PRO A 439 37.30 -14.64 11.73
N SER A 440 37.64 -14.41 13.00
CA SER A 440 38.19 -13.16 13.54
C SER A 440 39.32 -12.60 12.65
N GLN A 441 38.99 -11.68 11.75
CA GLN A 441 39.97 -10.93 10.97
C GLN A 441 40.59 -9.86 11.86
N LYS A 442 41.64 -10.23 12.60
CA LYS A 442 42.65 -9.27 13.05
C LYS A 442 43.41 -8.79 11.82
N GLY A 443 43.07 -7.58 11.37
CA GLY A 443 43.93 -6.57 10.76
C GLY A 443 45.17 -7.01 9.98
N HIS A 444 45.05 -7.90 9.00
CA HIS A 444 45.98 -7.94 7.88
C HIS A 444 45.20 -7.65 6.59
N PRO A 445 45.57 -6.61 5.82
CA PRO A 445 45.02 -6.45 4.48
C PRO A 445 45.51 -7.64 3.66
N HIS A 446 44.67 -8.66 3.50
CA HIS A 446 44.97 -9.82 2.68
C HIS A 446 45.06 -9.35 1.23
N LYS A 447 46.28 -8.99 0.80
CA LYS A 447 46.58 -8.62 -0.58
C LYS A 447 46.37 -9.80 -1.54
N TRP A 448 46.31 -11.02 -1.01
CA TRP A 448 46.22 -12.27 -1.75
C TRP A 448 44.88 -12.98 -1.48
N ILE A 449 44.34 -13.60 -2.53
CA ILE A 449 43.13 -14.42 -2.48
C ILE A 449 43.48 -15.73 -1.78
N ASP A 450 42.78 -16.03 -0.69
CA ASP A 450 42.94 -17.28 0.04
C ASP A 450 42.52 -18.45 -0.88
N PRO A 451 43.34 -19.51 -1.04
CA PRO A 451 42.95 -20.69 -1.81
C PRO A 451 41.69 -21.39 -1.29
N LYS A 452 41.27 -21.15 -0.04
CA LYS A 452 40.01 -21.64 0.53
C LYS A 452 38.79 -20.81 0.10
N ASP A 453 38.98 -19.58 -0.37
CA ASP A 453 37.90 -18.77 -0.94
C ASP A 453 37.62 -19.21 -2.38
N LEU A 454 36.91 -20.33 -2.51
CA LEU A 454 36.53 -20.93 -3.80
C LEU A 454 35.77 -19.95 -4.70
N THR A 455 35.03 -19.01 -4.12
CA THR A 455 34.30 -17.96 -4.82
C THR A 455 35.23 -16.97 -5.52
N ALA A 456 36.18 -16.39 -4.78
CA ALA A 456 37.16 -15.47 -5.36
C ALA A 456 38.11 -16.18 -6.33
N VAL A 457 38.47 -17.44 -6.05
CA VAL A 457 39.25 -18.29 -6.95
C VAL A 457 38.52 -18.55 -8.26
N ARG A 458 37.23 -18.89 -8.22
CA ARG A 458 36.41 -19.12 -9.42
C ARG A 458 36.22 -17.84 -10.23
N LEU A 459 35.93 -16.72 -9.58
CA LEU A 459 35.85 -15.42 -10.25
C LEU A 459 37.16 -15.05 -10.93
N TRP A 460 38.30 -15.34 -10.29
CA TRP A 460 39.60 -15.08 -10.89
C TRP A 460 39.87 -15.97 -12.10
N ASP A 461 39.57 -17.27 -12.00
CA ASP A 461 39.71 -18.21 -13.11
C ASP A 461 38.78 -17.87 -14.29
N MET A 462 37.57 -17.33 -14.03
CA MET A 462 36.66 -16.85 -15.08
C MET A 462 37.17 -15.57 -15.77
N LEU A 463 37.72 -14.62 -15.01
CA LEU A 463 38.17 -13.34 -15.56
C LEU A 463 39.53 -13.39 -16.27
N MET A 464 40.43 -14.28 -15.85
CA MET A 464 41.80 -14.36 -16.39
C MET A 464 42.02 -15.52 -17.38
N GLY A 465 41.06 -16.45 -17.47
CA GLY A 465 41.17 -17.64 -18.32
C GLY A 465 42.21 -18.64 -17.82
N LYS A 466 42.14 -19.88 -18.30
CA LYS A 466 43.05 -20.96 -17.86
C LYS A 466 44.50 -20.76 -18.33
N ASP A 467 44.73 -19.92 -19.35
CA ASP A 467 46.03 -19.79 -20.02
C ASP A 467 47.00 -18.83 -19.31
N GLN A 468 46.51 -17.89 -18.49
CA GLN A 468 47.36 -16.94 -17.74
C GLN A 468 47.89 -17.48 -16.41
N LYS A 469 47.53 -18.71 -16.01
CA LYS A 469 48.01 -19.36 -14.77
C LYS A 469 49.54 -19.48 -14.69
N LYS A 470 50.26 -19.39 -15.81
CA LYS A 470 51.73 -19.46 -15.87
C LYS A 470 52.44 -18.12 -15.57
N GLN A 471 51.78 -16.97 -15.69
CA GLN A 471 52.44 -15.66 -15.60
C GLN A 471 52.32 -14.99 -14.23
N GLN A 472 51.32 -15.34 -13.41
CA GLN A 472 51.19 -14.84 -12.03
C GLN A 472 50.76 -15.95 -11.07
N PRO A 473 51.69 -16.53 -10.28
CA PRO A 473 51.39 -17.65 -9.38
C PRO A 473 50.55 -17.23 -8.16
N PHE A 474 50.52 -15.94 -7.81
CA PHE A 474 49.78 -15.43 -6.67
C PHE A 474 48.55 -14.64 -7.11
N ARG A 475 47.37 -15.07 -6.64
CA ARG A 475 46.07 -14.44 -6.93
C ARG A 475 45.86 -13.26 -5.99
N SER A 476 45.67 -12.04 -6.49
CA SER A 476 45.48 -10.84 -5.66
C SER A 476 44.09 -10.23 -5.82
N TYR A 477 43.46 -9.81 -4.72
CA TYR A 477 42.20 -9.06 -4.78
C TYR A 477 42.35 -7.72 -5.51
N ALA A 478 43.52 -7.08 -5.46
CA ALA A 478 43.78 -5.84 -6.19
C ALA A 478 43.82 -6.07 -7.71
N ALA A 479 44.44 -7.18 -8.15
CA ALA A 479 44.47 -7.56 -9.55
C ALA A 479 43.07 -7.94 -10.07
N LEU A 480 42.29 -8.64 -9.26
CA LEU A 480 40.88 -8.95 -9.55
C LEU A 480 40.03 -7.68 -9.68
N ALA A 481 40.17 -6.74 -8.75
CA ALA A 481 39.46 -5.45 -8.79
C ALA A 481 39.87 -4.58 -10.00
N ALA A 482 41.15 -4.60 -10.37
CA ALA A 482 41.65 -3.89 -11.56
C ALA A 482 41.05 -4.48 -12.84
N LYS A 483 40.95 -5.81 -12.95
CA LYS A 483 40.33 -6.49 -14.09
C LYS A 483 38.82 -6.28 -14.16
N CYS A 484 38.12 -6.28 -13.02
CA CYS A 484 36.71 -5.90 -12.98
C CYS A 484 36.50 -4.44 -13.42
N SER A 485 37.37 -3.53 -12.97
CA SER A 485 37.33 -2.12 -13.38
C SER A 485 37.57 -1.96 -14.89
N GLN A 486 38.53 -2.71 -15.45
CA GLN A 486 38.77 -2.75 -16.89
C GLN A 486 37.53 -3.25 -17.63
N LEU A 487 36.90 -4.34 -17.18
CA LEU A 487 35.69 -4.88 -17.81
C LEU A 487 34.54 -3.86 -17.82
N VAL A 488 34.39 -3.07 -16.74
CA VAL A 488 33.40 -2.00 -16.67
C VAL A 488 33.73 -0.88 -17.66
N GLN A 489 35.01 -0.53 -17.83
CA GLN A 489 35.43 0.44 -18.83
C GLN A 489 35.22 -0.08 -20.25
N ASP A 490 35.57 -1.34 -20.52
CA ASP A 490 35.36 -1.99 -21.81
C ASP A 490 33.87 -2.07 -22.15
N LYS A 491 33.02 -2.41 -21.17
CA LYS A 491 31.56 -2.36 -21.32
C LYS A 491 31.09 -0.96 -21.71
N ARG A 492 31.52 0.09 -21.00
CA ARG A 492 31.15 1.48 -21.32
C ARG A 492 31.66 1.89 -22.70
N ALA A 493 32.85 1.45 -23.10
CA ALA A 493 33.39 1.72 -24.42
C ALA A 493 32.59 1.01 -25.52
N LEU A 494 32.15 -0.23 -25.28
CA LEU A 494 31.28 -0.97 -26.20
C LEU A 494 29.88 -0.36 -26.29
N GLU A 495 29.30 0.06 -25.17
CA GLU A 495 28.02 0.80 -25.14
C GLU A 495 28.13 2.11 -25.92
N ALA A 496 29.23 2.85 -25.76
CA ALA A 496 29.50 4.06 -26.53
C ALA A 496 29.73 3.78 -28.04
N GLN A 497 30.33 2.64 -28.40
CA GLN A 497 30.45 2.19 -29.80
C GLN A 497 29.12 1.75 -30.40
N LEU A 498 28.20 1.23 -29.58
CA LEU A 498 26.84 0.85 -29.97
C LEU A 498 25.92 2.07 -30.15
N GLU A 499 26.09 3.11 -29.32
CA GLU A 499 25.35 4.36 -29.47
C GLU A 499 25.91 5.28 -30.57
N ALA A 500 27.16 5.07 -31.02
CA ALA A 500 27.69 5.76 -32.18
C ALA A 500 26.93 5.30 -33.45
N PRO A 501 26.42 6.22 -34.29
CA PRO A 501 25.76 5.82 -35.53
C PRO A 501 26.75 5.07 -36.41
N LEU A 502 26.53 3.77 -36.63
CA LEU A 502 27.38 3.00 -37.54
C LEU A 502 27.23 3.61 -38.95
N PRO A 503 28.32 4.04 -39.62
CA PRO A 503 28.26 4.57 -40.99
C PRO A 503 27.77 3.53 -42.02
N GLN A 504 27.66 2.27 -41.59
CA GLN A 504 27.07 1.18 -42.37
C GLN A 504 25.55 1.27 -42.44
N VAL A 505 24.86 1.92 -41.50
CA VAL A 505 23.39 1.99 -41.49
C VAL A 505 22.89 2.85 -42.65
N SER A 506 23.49 4.01 -42.90
CA SER A 506 23.15 4.85 -44.06
C SER A 506 23.53 4.20 -45.41
N ALA A 507 24.61 3.42 -45.44
CA ALA A 507 24.94 2.57 -46.60
C ALA A 507 23.92 1.42 -46.77
N LEU A 508 23.42 0.85 -45.68
CA LEU A 508 22.42 -0.22 -45.70
C LEU A 508 21.06 0.32 -46.14
N GLU A 509 20.64 1.48 -45.62
CA GLU A 509 19.41 2.17 -45.96
C GLU A 509 19.37 2.50 -47.46
N SER A 510 20.45 3.07 -47.99
CA SER A 510 20.57 3.32 -49.44
C SER A 510 20.58 2.01 -50.26
N SER A 511 21.25 0.96 -49.79
CA SER A 511 21.19 -0.36 -50.46
C SER A 511 19.79 -0.99 -50.42
N MET A 512 19.04 -0.74 -49.34
CA MET A 512 17.69 -1.24 -49.14
C MET A 512 16.70 -0.48 -50.03
N GLU A 513 16.88 0.83 -50.22
CA GLU A 513 16.12 1.61 -51.22
C GLU A 513 16.38 1.10 -52.65
N VAL A 514 17.63 0.77 -52.99
CA VAL A 514 17.97 0.19 -54.31
C VAL A 514 17.30 -1.17 -54.49
N LEU A 515 17.35 -2.05 -53.49
CA LEU A 515 16.66 -3.35 -53.51
C LEU A 515 15.13 -3.17 -53.57
N TYR A 516 14.59 -2.18 -52.87
CA TYR A 516 13.17 -1.86 -52.91
C TYR A 516 12.72 -1.49 -54.34
N HIS A 517 13.50 -0.66 -55.03
CA HIS A 517 13.25 -0.30 -56.43
C HIS A 517 13.47 -1.45 -57.42
N GLN A 518 14.27 -2.47 -57.07
CA GLN A 518 14.46 -3.67 -57.90
C GLN A 518 13.37 -4.72 -57.69
N LEU A 519 12.86 -4.86 -56.46
CA LEU A 519 11.81 -5.81 -56.11
C LEU A 519 10.41 -5.31 -56.46
N TYR A 520 10.22 -4.00 -56.58
CA TYR A 520 8.94 -3.39 -56.94
C TYR A 520 9.02 -2.70 -58.31
N SER A 521 8.17 -3.13 -59.24
CA SER A 521 7.98 -2.39 -60.50
C SER A 521 7.27 -1.05 -60.23
N SER A 522 7.24 -0.13 -61.21
CA SER A 522 6.61 1.21 -61.12
C SER A 522 5.13 1.22 -60.69
N SER A 523 4.50 0.04 -60.58
CA SER A 523 3.14 -0.19 -60.10
C SER A 523 3.05 -0.62 -58.62
N ASN A 524 4.15 -0.62 -57.86
CA ASN A 524 4.21 -1.08 -56.46
C ASN A 524 3.73 -2.54 -56.24
N GLN A 525 3.93 -3.42 -57.23
CA GLN A 525 3.74 -4.86 -57.08
C GLN A 525 5.08 -5.59 -56.97
N LEU A 526 5.18 -6.46 -55.96
CA LEU A 526 6.38 -7.22 -55.59
C LEU A 526 6.65 -8.32 -56.64
N GLN A 527 7.75 -8.21 -57.39
CA GLN A 527 8.20 -9.20 -58.36
C GLN A 527 9.19 -10.17 -57.71
N LEU A 528 8.67 -11.29 -57.17
CA LEU A 528 9.47 -12.32 -56.50
C LEU A 528 10.06 -13.40 -57.42
N SER A 529 9.78 -13.35 -58.72
CA SER A 529 10.23 -14.35 -59.68
C SER A 529 10.93 -13.69 -60.85
N SER A 530 12.19 -14.05 -61.10
CA SER A 530 12.88 -13.66 -62.33
C SER A 530 12.13 -14.26 -63.54
N PRO A 531 12.11 -13.58 -64.70
CA PRO A 531 11.42 -14.09 -65.89
C PRO A 531 11.88 -15.51 -66.26
N GLU A 532 13.15 -15.83 -66.02
CA GLU A 532 13.78 -17.14 -66.25
C GLU A 532 13.20 -18.26 -65.38
N ILE A 533 12.92 -17.98 -64.09
CA ILE A 533 12.33 -18.98 -63.18
C ILE A 533 10.86 -19.23 -63.54
N SER A 534 10.16 -18.19 -64.00
CA SER A 534 8.78 -18.32 -64.47
C SER A 534 8.67 -19.20 -65.72
N GLU A 535 9.61 -19.04 -66.67
CA GLU A 535 9.67 -19.89 -67.87
C GLU A 535 10.00 -21.35 -67.51
N LEU A 536 10.94 -21.58 -66.59
CA LEU A 536 11.27 -22.92 -66.10
C LEU A 536 10.10 -23.59 -65.38
N MET A 537 9.34 -22.84 -64.56
CA MET A 537 8.14 -23.37 -63.91
C MET A 537 7.06 -23.74 -64.92
N GLN A 538 6.85 -22.93 -65.97
CA GLN A 538 5.90 -23.26 -67.03
C GLN A 538 6.33 -24.50 -67.82
N GLN A 539 7.62 -24.67 -68.10
CA GLN A 539 8.13 -25.89 -68.71
C GLN A 539 7.93 -27.12 -67.83
N LEU A 540 8.13 -26.98 -66.51
CA LEU A 540 7.91 -28.07 -65.55
C LEU A 540 6.44 -28.52 -65.54
N ILE A 541 5.50 -27.58 -65.55
CA ILE A 541 4.05 -27.87 -65.59
C ILE A 541 3.70 -28.63 -66.88
N ILE A 542 4.26 -28.25 -68.03
CA ILE A 542 4.02 -28.95 -69.29
C ILE A 542 4.54 -30.41 -69.23
N VAL A 543 5.71 -30.63 -68.61
CA VAL A 543 6.27 -31.98 -68.45
C VAL A 543 5.47 -32.81 -67.45
N GLU A 544 4.98 -32.19 -66.38
CA GLU A 544 4.12 -32.84 -65.39
C GLU A 544 2.80 -33.30 -66.04
N ASP A 545 2.15 -32.45 -66.84
CA ASP A 545 0.92 -32.79 -67.56
C ASP A 545 1.14 -33.94 -68.58
N ASP A 546 2.26 -33.95 -69.32
CA ASP A 546 2.61 -35.05 -70.24
C ASP A 546 2.80 -36.38 -69.50
N LEU A 547 3.41 -36.34 -68.31
CA LEU A 547 3.57 -37.53 -67.46
C LEU A 547 2.23 -38.05 -66.94
N TYR A 548 1.33 -37.17 -66.50
CA TYR A 548 -0.01 -37.57 -66.08
C TYR A 548 -0.80 -38.21 -67.22
N GLN A 549 -0.70 -37.66 -68.43
CA GLN A 549 -1.37 -38.23 -69.59
C GLN A 549 -0.85 -39.64 -69.91
N LYS A 550 0.47 -39.84 -69.91
CA LYS A 550 1.08 -41.17 -70.13
C LYS A 550 0.70 -42.20 -69.06
N LEU A 551 0.59 -41.77 -67.79
CA LEU A 551 0.13 -42.63 -66.70
C LEU A 551 -1.34 -43.02 -66.86
N ALA A 552 -2.19 -42.07 -67.27
CA ALA A 552 -3.59 -42.33 -67.54
C ALA A 552 -3.77 -43.33 -68.70
N ASP A 553 -3.00 -43.18 -69.78
CA ASP A 553 -3.01 -44.09 -70.92
C ASP A 553 -2.59 -45.51 -70.50
N LEU A 554 -1.51 -45.66 -69.73
CA LEU A 554 -1.07 -46.96 -69.18
C LEU A 554 -2.10 -47.61 -68.27
N LEU A 555 -2.76 -46.82 -67.42
CA LEU A 555 -3.84 -47.33 -66.58
C LEU A 555 -4.99 -47.85 -67.44
N SER A 556 -5.38 -47.11 -68.47
CA SER A 556 -6.44 -47.53 -69.38
C SER A 556 -6.10 -48.86 -70.10
N ASP A 557 -4.86 -49.03 -70.55
CA ASP A 557 -4.37 -50.28 -71.16
C ASP A 557 -4.43 -51.46 -70.19
N LEU A 558 -4.03 -51.23 -68.93
CA LEU A 558 -4.11 -52.26 -67.88
C LEU A 558 -5.56 -52.62 -67.56
N GLU A 559 -6.48 -51.66 -67.55
CA GLU A 559 -7.90 -51.93 -67.35
C GLU A 559 -8.50 -52.73 -68.51
N VAL A 560 -8.12 -52.44 -69.75
CA VAL A 560 -8.52 -53.23 -70.92
C VAL A 560 -8.00 -54.66 -70.79
N LYS A 561 -6.72 -54.85 -70.44
CA LYS A 561 -6.13 -56.17 -70.19
C LYS A 561 -6.82 -56.91 -69.03
N ARG A 562 -7.16 -56.20 -67.95
CA ARG A 562 -7.94 -56.77 -66.84
C ARG A 562 -9.30 -57.25 -67.32
N ARG A 563 -10.03 -56.46 -68.12
CA ARG A 563 -11.33 -56.87 -68.70
C ARG A 563 -11.18 -58.07 -69.63
N SER A 564 -10.10 -58.15 -70.42
CA SER A 564 -9.85 -59.35 -71.24
C SER A 564 -9.61 -60.62 -70.41
N LEU A 565 -9.11 -60.48 -69.17
CA LEU A 565 -8.90 -61.60 -68.25
C LEU A 565 -10.15 -62.00 -67.45
N GLU A 566 -11.29 -61.33 -67.66
CA GLU A 566 -12.59 -61.78 -67.15
C GLU A 566 -13.19 -62.90 -68.02
N ASP A 567 -12.66 -63.13 -69.23
CA ASP A 567 -13.02 -64.29 -70.04
C ASP A 567 -12.52 -65.57 -69.33
N PRO A 568 -13.41 -66.51 -68.96
CA PRO A 568 -13.03 -67.72 -68.24
C PRO A 568 -11.99 -68.55 -68.98
N ILE A 569 -11.91 -68.48 -70.31
CA ILE A 569 -10.92 -69.20 -71.11
C ILE A 569 -9.52 -68.62 -70.89
N LEU A 570 -9.36 -67.30 -70.97
CA LEU A 570 -8.07 -66.63 -70.77
C LEU A 570 -7.63 -66.66 -69.31
N GLN A 571 -8.58 -66.70 -68.38
CA GLN A 571 -8.30 -66.88 -66.96
C GLN A 571 -7.78 -68.29 -66.65
N ALA A 572 -8.34 -69.32 -67.29
CA ALA A 572 -7.86 -70.69 -67.21
C ALA A 572 -6.49 -70.86 -67.90
N GLU A 573 -6.27 -70.23 -69.06
CA GLU A 573 -4.95 -70.23 -69.71
C GLU A 573 -3.90 -69.56 -68.82
N ARG A 574 -4.24 -68.44 -68.17
CA ARG A 574 -3.36 -67.78 -67.21
C ARG A 574 -3.11 -68.64 -65.97
N SER A 575 -4.11 -69.33 -65.42
CA SER A 575 -3.90 -70.20 -64.25
C SER A 575 -3.01 -71.39 -64.60
N LEU A 576 -3.20 -72.01 -65.77
CA LEU A 576 -2.31 -73.05 -66.29
C LEU A 576 -0.90 -72.50 -66.53
N TYR A 577 -0.76 -71.31 -67.12
CA TYR A 577 0.54 -70.67 -67.33
C TYR A 577 1.25 -70.37 -66.00
N VAL A 578 0.53 -69.90 -64.99
CA VAL A 578 1.08 -69.68 -63.64
C VAL A 578 1.44 -71.01 -62.99
N HIS A 579 0.59 -72.04 -63.07
CA HIS A 579 0.87 -73.36 -62.52
C HIS A 579 2.04 -74.06 -63.23
N PHE A 580 2.25 -73.83 -64.53
CA PHE A 580 3.41 -74.30 -65.27
C PHE A 580 4.74 -73.81 -64.66
N TYR A 581 4.81 -72.56 -64.20
CA TYR A 581 6.03 -72.04 -63.57
C TYR A 581 6.08 -72.25 -62.05
N CYS A 582 4.93 -72.32 -61.37
CA CYS A 582 4.88 -72.27 -59.91
C CYS A 582 4.54 -73.61 -59.24
N ASN A 583 3.89 -74.57 -59.91
CA ASN A 583 3.46 -75.83 -59.29
C ASN A 583 3.07 -76.92 -60.32
N GLU A 584 4.02 -77.81 -60.66
CA GLU A 584 3.85 -78.86 -61.67
C GLU A 584 2.80 -79.91 -61.28
N ASP A 585 2.68 -80.25 -59.99
CA ASP A 585 1.72 -81.25 -59.51
C ASP A 585 0.26 -80.78 -59.66
N ARG A 586 0.01 -79.49 -59.38
CA ARG A 586 -1.32 -78.87 -59.60
C ARG A 586 -1.65 -78.73 -61.08
N LEU A 587 -0.67 -78.38 -61.91
CA LEU A 587 -0.85 -78.36 -63.36
C LEU A 587 -1.26 -79.75 -63.87
N ARG A 588 -0.56 -80.80 -63.44
CA ARG A 588 -0.85 -82.18 -63.86
C ARG A 588 -2.27 -82.59 -63.45
N GLN A 589 -2.73 -82.23 -62.25
CA GLN A 589 -4.10 -82.50 -61.81
C GLN A 589 -5.16 -81.76 -62.65
N GLU A 590 -5.01 -80.44 -62.86
CA GLU A 590 -5.98 -79.65 -63.63
C GLU A 590 -6.03 -80.07 -65.11
N VAL A 591 -4.88 -80.38 -65.72
CA VAL A 591 -4.83 -80.91 -67.09
C VAL A 591 -5.48 -82.29 -67.16
N GLU A 592 -5.24 -83.20 -66.20
CA GLU A 592 -5.92 -84.50 -66.17
C GLU A 592 -7.45 -84.36 -65.98
N GLU A 593 -7.92 -83.39 -65.20
CA GLU A 593 -9.37 -83.11 -65.04
C GLU A 593 -9.98 -82.55 -66.33
N LEU A 594 -9.29 -81.65 -67.02
CA LEU A 594 -9.71 -81.12 -68.32
C LEU A 594 -9.70 -82.21 -69.40
N GLU A 595 -8.68 -83.08 -69.44
CA GLU A 595 -8.62 -84.23 -70.34
C GLU A 595 -9.77 -85.20 -70.07
N LYS A 596 -10.09 -85.48 -68.80
CA LYS A 596 -11.25 -86.31 -68.42
C LYS A 596 -12.57 -85.67 -68.85
N GLN A 597 -12.74 -84.35 -68.70
CA GLN A 597 -13.92 -83.62 -69.16
C GLN A 597 -14.05 -83.58 -70.69
N ALA A 598 -12.95 -83.38 -71.42
CA ALA A 598 -12.92 -83.42 -72.89
C ALA A 598 -13.16 -84.85 -73.43
N SER A 599 -12.67 -85.87 -72.74
CA SER A 599 -12.92 -87.28 -73.06
C SER A 599 -14.37 -87.70 -72.76
N ALA A 600 -15.04 -87.03 -71.82
CA ALA A 600 -16.44 -87.23 -71.50
C ALA A 600 -17.40 -86.48 -72.43
N SER A 601 -16.97 -85.39 -73.08
CA SER A 601 -17.77 -84.65 -74.08
C SER A 601 -17.54 -85.11 -75.53
N SER A 602 -16.58 -86.01 -75.78
CA SER A 602 -16.28 -86.61 -77.09
C SER A 602 -16.78 -88.07 -77.22
N LYS A 603 -17.94 -88.36 -76.63
CA LYS A 603 -18.73 -89.59 -76.84
C LYS A 603 -20.08 -89.28 -77.46
#